data_AF-A0A7S2VPF0-F1
#
_entry.id   AF-A0A7S2VPF0-F1
#
_cell.length_a   1.000
_cell.length_b   1.000
_cell.length_c   1.000
_cell.angle_alpha   90.00
_cell.angle_beta   90.00
_cell.angle_gamma   90.00
#
_symmetry.space_group_name_H-M   'P 1'
#
loop_
_entity.id
_entity.type
_entity.pdbx_description
1 polymer ?
#
loop_
_entity_poly.entity_id
_entity_poly.type
_entity_poly.pdbx_seq_one_letter_code
_entity_poly.pdbx_strand_id
1 'polypeptide(L)'
;MDLPRPVHWPVWAASFLLMGGQDYFRGGMSFEEHLADAKARVPAKNSTTAILYVNEMPHMPQTALLSAVLPGMLRALAAWRSAAGGAAGAPAPREELEVVLAAVAKAGCWSGRLVYTTGGGAWAERTFGGCGPRSTSKRLRMAVGALGGA
;
A
#
# COMPACT_ATOMS: atom_id res chain seq x y z
N MET A 1 -19.46 11.87 15.02
CA MET A 1 -19.37 10.73 15.95
C MET A 1 -18.89 11.27 17.28
N ASP A 2 -19.81 11.42 18.25
CA ASP A 2 -19.47 11.80 19.62
C ASP A 2 -18.99 10.56 20.37
N LEU A 3 -17.71 10.27 20.25
CA LEU A 3 -17.08 9.24 21.08
C LEU A 3 -16.87 9.80 22.48
N PRO A 4 -17.04 8.99 23.55
CA PRO A 4 -16.86 9.43 24.94
C PRO A 4 -15.48 10.01 25.24
N ARG A 5 -14.49 9.70 24.38
CA ARG A 5 -13.15 10.28 24.39
C ARG A 5 -12.69 10.50 22.96
N PRO A 6 -11.99 11.61 22.67
CA PRO A 6 -11.31 11.80 21.39
C PRO A 6 -10.29 10.67 21.20
N VAL A 7 -10.37 9.99 20.05
CA VAL A 7 -9.37 8.99 19.66
C VAL A 7 -8.20 9.72 19.01
N HIS A 8 -7.03 9.64 19.64
CA HIS A 8 -5.81 10.24 19.12
C HIS A 8 -4.94 9.19 18.45
N TRP A 9 -4.31 9.58 17.35
CA TRP A 9 -3.29 8.77 16.71
C TRP A 9 -2.06 8.61 17.62
N PRO A 10 -1.43 7.43 17.68
CA PRO A 10 -0.31 7.20 18.57
C PRO A 10 0.94 8.00 18.14
N VAL A 11 1.58 8.67 19.09
CA VAL A 11 2.81 9.43 18.82
C VAL A 11 4.01 8.51 18.57
N TRP A 12 4.08 7.38 19.29
CA TRP A 12 5.28 6.52 19.36
C TRP A 12 5.09 5.12 18.77
N ALA A 13 3.87 4.78 18.33
CA ALA A 13 3.61 3.45 17.77
C ALA A 13 3.89 3.44 16.27
N ALA A 14 4.63 2.42 15.83
CA ALA A 14 4.74 2.10 14.42
C ALA A 14 3.37 1.72 13.87
N SER A 15 2.96 2.36 12.78
CA SER A 15 1.63 2.21 12.19
C SER A 15 1.75 1.97 10.69
N PHE A 16 1.01 1.00 10.16
CA PHE A 16 0.92 0.77 8.73
C PHE A 16 -0.55 0.63 8.36
N LEU A 17 -1.07 1.61 7.62
CA LEU A 17 -2.45 1.61 7.16
C LEU A 17 -2.54 1.12 5.73
N LEU A 18 -3.57 0.32 5.46
CA LEU A 18 -4.00 -0.05 4.12
C LEU A 18 -5.34 0.64 3.87
N MET A 19 -5.37 1.57 2.92
CA MET A 19 -6.52 2.43 2.63
C MET A 19 -7.05 2.19 1.22
N GLY A 20 -8.38 2.13 1.09
CA GLY A 20 -9.06 1.86 -0.17
C GLY A 20 -9.52 3.11 -0.89
N GLY A 21 -9.31 3.18 -2.20
CA GLY A 21 -9.78 4.27 -3.04
C GLY A 21 -11.27 4.24 -3.35
N GLN A 22 -11.86 3.05 -3.29
CA GLN A 22 -13.31 2.86 -3.39
C GLN A 22 -13.95 2.71 -2.00
N ASP A 23 -13.31 3.22 -0.95
CA ASP A 23 -13.87 3.15 0.40
C ASP A 23 -15.07 4.10 0.54
N TYR A 24 -16.24 3.54 0.87
CA TYR A 24 -17.47 4.30 1.13
C TYR A 24 -17.35 5.25 2.32
N PHE A 25 -16.46 4.96 3.28
CA PHE A 25 -16.25 5.80 4.45
C PHE A 25 -15.52 7.12 4.16
N ARG A 26 -15.00 7.32 2.94
CA ARG A 26 -14.38 8.61 2.54
C ARG A 26 -15.37 9.76 2.37
N GLY A 27 -16.69 9.50 2.45
CA GLY A 27 -17.71 10.55 2.47
C GLY A 27 -17.74 11.46 1.23
N GLY A 28 -17.34 10.96 0.06
CA GLY A 28 -17.27 11.72 -1.18
C GLY A 28 -15.96 12.47 -1.44
N MET A 29 -15.00 12.44 -0.50
CA MET A 29 -13.67 13.01 -0.69
C MET A 29 -12.98 12.41 -1.92
N SER A 30 -12.30 13.25 -2.69
CA SER A 30 -11.33 12.81 -3.69
C SER A 30 -10.24 11.96 -3.05
N PHE A 31 -9.47 11.28 -3.91
CA PHE A 31 -8.32 10.50 -3.47
C PHE A 31 -7.32 11.37 -2.68
N GLU A 32 -6.96 12.53 -3.22
CA GLU A 32 -6.01 13.45 -2.61
C GLU A 32 -6.49 13.96 -1.25
N GLU A 33 -7.78 14.30 -1.14
CA GLU A 33 -8.39 14.76 0.11
C GLU A 33 -8.41 13.67 1.17
N HIS A 34 -8.77 12.43 0.80
CA HIS A 34 -8.81 11.32 1.75
C HIS A 34 -7.42 10.98 2.28
N LEU A 35 -6.41 10.96 1.40
CA LEU A 35 -5.02 10.74 1.81
C LEU A 35 -4.49 11.91 2.66
N ALA A 36 -4.83 13.16 2.31
CA ALA A 36 -4.44 14.33 3.07
C ALA A 36 -5.08 14.35 4.47
N ASP A 37 -6.36 14.01 4.59
CA ASP A 37 -7.06 13.88 5.88
C ASP A 37 -6.39 12.82 6.77
N ALA A 38 -6.08 11.64 6.21
CA ALA A 38 -5.37 10.60 6.95
C ALA A 38 -3.99 11.07 7.43
N LYS A 39 -3.21 11.75 6.57
CA LYS A 39 -1.90 12.30 6.93
C LYS A 39 -2.01 13.38 8.03
N ALA A 40 -3.03 14.23 7.98
CA ALA A 40 -3.24 15.31 8.95
C ALA A 40 -3.57 14.79 10.37
N ARG A 41 -4.10 13.56 10.47
CA ARG A 41 -4.35 12.89 11.76
C ARG A 41 -3.10 12.33 12.40
N VAL A 42 -2.02 12.13 11.63
CA VAL A 42 -0.74 11.65 12.14
C VAL A 42 -0.01 12.79 12.86
N PRO A 43 0.36 12.64 14.14
CA PRO A 43 1.04 13.69 14.88
C PRO A 43 2.39 13.99 14.23
N ALA A 44 2.80 15.26 14.17
CA ALA A 44 4.08 15.65 13.56
C ALA A 44 5.31 14.97 14.20
N LYS A 45 5.19 14.51 15.45
CA LYS A 45 6.22 13.75 16.16
C LYS A 45 6.30 12.27 15.77
N ASN A 46 5.27 11.72 15.11
CA ASN A 46 5.29 10.34 14.64
C ASN A 46 6.17 10.25 13.39
N SER A 47 7.18 9.37 13.44
CA SER A 47 8.09 9.10 12.33
C SER A 47 8.06 7.64 11.88
N THR A 48 7.04 6.89 12.30
CA THR A 48 6.94 5.44 12.13
C THR A 48 5.61 5.05 11.50
N THR A 49 5.05 5.92 10.65
CA THR A 49 3.78 5.68 9.96
C THR A 49 4.00 5.48 8.46
N ALA A 50 3.36 4.46 7.89
CA ALA A 50 3.14 4.29 6.47
C ALA A 50 1.65 4.14 6.15
N ILE A 51 1.26 4.59 4.96
CA ILE A 51 -0.07 4.40 4.39
C ILE A 51 0.12 3.86 2.97
N LEU A 52 -0.36 2.65 2.74
CA LEU A 52 -0.53 2.07 1.42
C LEU A 52 -1.96 2.36 0.96
N TYR A 53 -2.11 3.30 0.04
CA TYR A 53 -3.38 3.63 -0.57
C TYR A 53 -3.51 2.89 -1.90
N VAL A 54 -4.63 2.18 -2.10
CA VAL A 54 -4.89 1.37 -3.31
C VAL A 54 -6.19 1.83 -3.97
N ASN A 55 -6.09 2.36 -5.18
CA ASN A 55 -7.18 3.02 -5.91
C ASN A 55 -8.38 2.10 -6.16
N GLU A 56 -8.13 0.84 -6.46
CA GLU A 56 -9.14 -0.17 -6.81
C GLU A 56 -9.70 -0.91 -5.60
N MET A 57 -9.13 -0.70 -4.40
CA MET A 57 -9.55 -1.42 -3.21
C MET A 57 -10.82 -0.77 -2.61
N PRO A 58 -11.89 -1.54 -2.37
CA PRO A 58 -13.07 -1.09 -1.62
C PRO A 58 -12.73 -1.01 -0.13
N HIS A 59 -13.75 -0.89 0.73
CA HIS A 59 -13.54 -0.81 2.17
C HIS A 59 -12.70 -1.97 2.76
N MET A 60 -12.97 -3.20 2.31
CA MET A 60 -12.24 -4.39 2.77
C MET A 60 -11.17 -4.79 1.75
N PRO A 61 -9.93 -5.06 2.19
CA PRO A 61 -8.89 -5.54 1.28
C PRO A 61 -9.25 -6.92 0.73
N GLN A 62 -9.10 -7.10 -0.58
CA GLN A 62 -9.29 -8.41 -1.20
C GLN A 62 -8.20 -9.37 -0.75
N THR A 63 -8.54 -10.66 -0.58
CA THR A 63 -7.62 -11.69 -0.09
C THR A 63 -6.29 -11.73 -0.85
N ALA A 64 -6.32 -11.57 -2.18
CA ALA A 64 -5.11 -11.59 -3.00
C ALA A 64 -4.17 -10.41 -2.69
N LEU A 65 -4.72 -9.21 -2.55
CA LEU A 65 -3.96 -8.01 -2.16
C LEU A 65 -3.42 -8.17 -0.74
N LEU A 66 -4.28 -8.50 0.22
CA LEU A 66 -3.89 -8.63 1.63
C LEU A 66 -2.80 -9.68 1.82
N SER A 67 -2.95 -10.86 1.21
CA SER A 67 -1.97 -11.95 1.29
C SER A 67 -0.61 -11.55 0.72
N ALA A 68 -0.60 -10.70 -0.31
CA ALA A 68 0.62 -10.22 -0.92
C ALA A 68 1.35 -9.19 -0.03
N VAL A 69 0.62 -8.23 0.54
CA VAL A 69 1.24 -7.08 1.21
C VAL A 69 1.49 -7.27 2.70
N LEU A 70 0.65 -8.07 3.37
CA LEU A 70 0.67 -8.19 4.83
C LEU A 70 2.03 -8.66 5.37
N PRO A 71 2.71 -9.66 4.80
CA PRO A 71 4.04 -10.06 5.28
C PRO A 71 5.07 -8.93 5.20
N GLY A 72 5.05 -8.13 4.13
CA GLY A 72 5.93 -6.98 3.96
C GLY A 72 5.60 -5.85 4.94
N MET A 73 4.31 -5.57 5.15
CA MET A 73 3.85 -4.58 6.14
C MET A 73 4.31 -4.94 7.56
N LEU A 74 4.18 -6.21 7.94
CA LEU A 74 4.63 -6.68 9.27
C LEU A 74 6.16 -6.58 9.43
N ARG A 75 6.93 -6.84 8.37
CA ARG A 75 8.39 -6.66 8.38
C ARG A 75 8.77 -5.18 8.54
N ALA A 76 8.12 -4.27 7.82
CA ALA A 76 8.34 -2.84 7.98
C ALA A 76 8.04 -2.37 9.42
N LEU A 77 6.94 -2.83 10.01
CA LEU A 77 6.61 -2.54 11.41
C LEU A 77 7.67 -3.09 12.39
N ALA A 78 8.13 -4.32 12.16
CA ALA A 78 9.20 -4.93 12.98
C ALA A 78 10.53 -4.17 12.84
N ALA A 79 10.88 -3.74 11.62
CA ALA A 79 12.09 -2.97 11.36
C ALA A 79 12.06 -1.61 12.07
N TRP A 80 10.93 -0.89 12.02
CA TRP A 80 10.75 0.33 12.82
C TRP A 80 10.89 0.07 14.32
N ARG A 81 10.26 -1.00 14.83
CA ARG A 81 10.33 -1.34 16.25
C ARG A 81 11.77 -1.62 16.70
N SER A 82 12.52 -2.38 15.90
CA SER A 82 13.92 -2.76 16.19
C SER A 82 14.88 -1.57 16.09
N ALA A 83 14.72 -0.72 15.06
CA ALA A 83 15.58 0.46 14.87
C ALA A 83 15.34 1.55 15.93
N ALA A 84 14.10 1.68 16.38
CA ALA A 84 13.68 2.76 17.28
C ALA A 84 13.84 2.44 18.76
N GLY A 85 13.88 1.16 19.15
CA GLY A 85 13.52 0.78 20.54
C GLY A 85 12.13 1.28 20.98
N GLY A 86 11.28 1.70 20.03
CA GLY A 86 10.01 2.40 20.26
C GLY A 86 10.07 3.94 20.33
N ALA A 87 11.22 4.58 20.11
CA ALA A 87 11.36 6.04 20.16
C ALA A 87 11.10 6.74 18.80
N ALA A 88 10.67 8.01 18.84
CA ALA A 88 10.56 8.80 17.60
C ALA A 88 11.94 9.08 17.01
N GLY A 89 12.02 9.12 15.68
CA GLY A 89 13.23 9.44 14.93
C GLY A 89 13.88 8.25 14.22
N ALA A 90 13.33 7.05 14.32
CA ALA A 90 13.86 5.92 13.54
C ALA A 90 13.72 6.15 12.03
N PRO A 91 14.74 5.79 11.23
CA PRO A 91 14.67 5.89 9.79
C PRO A 91 13.56 4.99 9.23
N ALA A 92 12.98 5.40 8.12
CA ALA A 92 11.99 4.58 7.43
C ALA A 92 12.63 3.27 6.90
N PRO A 93 12.00 2.10 7.08
CA PRO A 93 12.47 0.79 6.62
C PRO A 93 12.26 0.67 5.11
N ARG A 94 13.11 1.38 4.35
CA ARG A 94 12.94 1.56 2.90
C ARG A 94 12.95 0.22 2.16
N GLU A 95 13.81 -0.70 2.55
CA GLU A 95 13.91 -2.02 1.91
C GLU A 95 12.61 -2.81 2.06
N GLU A 96 12.04 -2.83 3.26
CA GLU A 96 10.77 -3.50 3.54
C GLU A 96 9.60 -2.82 2.82
N LEU A 97 9.60 -1.49 2.75
CA LEU A 97 8.59 -0.71 2.02
C LEU A 97 8.65 -0.98 0.51
N GLU A 98 9.83 -1.10 -0.09
CA GLU A 98 10.00 -1.48 -1.50
C GLU A 98 9.55 -2.92 -1.77
N VAL A 99 9.78 -3.84 -0.82
CA VAL A 99 9.23 -5.21 -0.91
C VAL A 99 7.71 -5.21 -0.94
N VAL A 100 7.05 -4.34 -0.18
CA VAL A 100 5.58 -4.17 -0.24
C VAL A 100 5.15 -3.70 -1.62
N LEU A 101 5.80 -2.68 -2.18
CA LEU A 101 5.49 -2.17 -3.53
C LEU A 101 5.66 -3.26 -4.61
N ALA A 102 6.75 -4.02 -4.53
CA ALA A 102 7.01 -5.14 -5.43
C ALA A 102 5.95 -6.26 -5.30
N ALA A 103 5.44 -6.50 -4.09
CA ALA A 103 4.38 -7.49 -3.86
C ALA A 103 3.04 -7.02 -4.44
N VAL A 104 2.67 -5.74 -4.27
CA VAL A 104 1.48 -5.15 -4.87
C VAL A 104 1.51 -5.29 -6.40
N ALA A 105 2.65 -4.92 -7.01
CA ALA A 105 2.82 -5.00 -8.47
C ALA A 105 2.67 -6.44 -9.03
N LYS A 106 3.03 -7.46 -8.25
CA LYS A 106 2.90 -8.88 -8.63
C LYS A 106 1.49 -9.44 -8.41
N ALA A 107 0.76 -8.90 -7.43
CA ALA A 107 -0.53 -9.44 -7.00
C ALA A 107 -1.68 -9.12 -7.97
N GLY A 108 -1.49 -8.19 -8.91
CA GLY A 108 -2.51 -7.84 -9.90
C GLY A 108 -2.29 -6.45 -10.49
N CYS A 109 -3.28 -5.97 -11.24
CA CYS A 109 -3.32 -4.60 -11.72
C CYS A 109 -3.85 -3.68 -10.61
N TRP A 110 -3.01 -3.42 -9.62
CA TRP A 110 -3.29 -2.45 -8.55
C TRP A 110 -2.53 -1.16 -8.82
N SER A 111 -3.12 -0.02 -8.46
CA SER A 111 -2.48 1.28 -8.54
C SER A 111 -2.72 2.10 -7.28
N GLY A 112 -1.85 3.09 -7.03
CA GLY A 112 -1.99 3.96 -5.87
C GLY A 112 -0.68 4.55 -5.41
N ARG A 113 -0.61 4.83 -4.11
CA ARG A 113 0.56 5.47 -3.49
C ARG A 113 0.92 4.82 -2.17
N LEU A 114 2.22 4.66 -1.94
CA LEU A 114 2.79 4.39 -0.64
C LEU A 114 3.37 5.71 -0.12
N VAL A 115 2.80 6.21 0.97
CA VAL A 115 3.34 7.38 1.68
C VAL A 115 3.85 6.94 3.05
N TYR A 116 4.98 7.49 3.48
CA TYR A 116 5.56 7.16 4.78
C TYR A 116 6.29 8.34 5.38
N THR A 117 6.32 8.41 6.70
CA THR A 117 7.01 9.48 7.43
C THR A 117 8.52 9.31 7.37
N THR A 118 9.26 10.39 7.15
CA THR A 118 10.75 10.39 7.09
C THR A 118 11.42 11.07 8.29
N GLY A 119 10.65 11.45 9.31
CA GLY A 119 11.10 12.23 10.46
C GLY A 119 10.69 13.71 10.36
N GLY A 120 10.55 14.39 11.50
CA GLY A 120 10.22 15.83 11.55
C GLY A 120 8.86 16.21 10.95
N GLY A 121 7.88 15.30 10.94
CA GLY A 121 6.56 15.51 10.34
C GLY A 121 6.54 15.48 8.81
N ALA A 122 7.68 15.20 8.16
CA ALA A 122 7.79 15.11 6.70
C ALA A 122 7.32 13.74 6.18
N TRP A 123 6.82 13.74 4.95
CA TRP A 123 6.34 12.57 4.24
C TRP A 123 7.12 12.35 2.95
N ALA A 124 7.52 11.11 2.71
CA ALA A 124 7.93 10.63 1.41
C ALA A 124 6.78 9.90 0.72
N GLU A 125 6.82 9.89 -0.61
CA GLU A 125 5.79 9.29 -1.45
C GLU A 125 6.43 8.45 -2.57
N ARG A 126 5.77 7.34 -2.89
CA ARG A 126 6.03 6.49 -4.04
C ARG A 126 4.71 6.12 -4.69
N THR A 127 4.58 6.45 -5.97
CA THR A 127 3.45 6.00 -6.79
C THR A 127 3.74 4.62 -7.34
N PHE A 128 2.72 3.77 -7.39
CA PHE A 128 2.81 2.44 -8.02
C PHE A 128 1.59 2.19 -8.89
N GLY A 129 1.72 1.19 -9.76
CA GLY A 129 0.66 0.73 -10.64
C GLY A 129 0.94 0.93 -12.11
N GLY A 130 0.10 0.27 -12.90
CA GLY A 130 0.28 0.06 -14.33
C GLY A 130 0.14 -1.43 -14.61
N CYS A 131 -0.88 -1.80 -15.39
CA CYS A 131 -0.85 -3.12 -16.02
C CYS A 131 0.33 -3.08 -16.99
N GLY A 132 1.43 -3.79 -16.67
CA GLY A 132 2.37 -4.17 -17.71
C GLY A 132 1.57 -4.82 -18.85
N PRO A 133 1.94 -4.63 -20.14
CA PRO A 133 1.28 -5.34 -21.22
C PRO A 133 1.31 -6.82 -20.86
N ARG A 134 0.12 -7.43 -20.69
CA ARG A 134 -0.01 -8.89 -20.61
C ARG A 134 0.78 -9.40 -21.80
N SER A 135 1.90 -10.08 -21.56
CA SER A 135 2.61 -10.77 -22.62
C SER A 135 1.60 -11.71 -23.24
N THR A 136 1.03 -11.31 -24.37
CA THR A 136 0.26 -12.20 -25.22
C THR A 136 1.31 -13.14 -25.77
N SER A 137 1.62 -14.19 -25.00
CA SER A 137 2.28 -15.37 -25.54
C SER A 137 1.46 -15.74 -26.75
N LYS A 138 2.05 -15.42 -27.91
CA LYS A 138 1.59 -15.76 -29.24
C LYS A 138 1.26 -17.25 -29.16
N ARG A 139 -0.03 -17.59 -29.06
CA ARG A 139 -0.46 -18.98 -29.34
C ARG A 139 -0.03 -19.20 -30.78
N LEU A 140 1.08 -19.91 -30.94
CA LEU A 140 1.54 -20.42 -32.22
C LEU A 140 0.40 -21.32 -32.70
N ARG A 141 -0.42 -20.79 -33.61
CA ARG A 141 -1.34 -21.59 -34.40
C ARG A 141 -0.46 -22.51 -35.24
N MET A 142 -0.27 -23.75 -34.79
CA MET A 142 0.14 -24.83 -35.67
C MET A 142 -1.06 -25.14 -36.55
N ALA A 143 -1.06 -24.60 -37.75
CA ALA A 143 -2.04 -24.89 -38.77
C ALA A 143 -1.35 -25.66 -39.90
N VAL A 144 -1.90 -26.86 -40.14
CA VAL A 144 -1.98 -27.56 -41.42
C VAL A 144 -0.75 -28.36 -41.88
N GLY A 145 -0.94 -29.67 -41.80
CA GLY A 145 -0.33 -30.68 -42.67
C GLY A 145 -1.32 -31.83 -42.87
N ALA A 146 -2.51 -31.51 -43.40
CA ALA A 146 -3.44 -32.51 -43.91
C ALA A 146 -3.04 -32.82 -45.37
N LEU A 147 -2.41 -33.96 -45.59
CA LEU A 147 -2.37 -34.61 -46.89
C LEU A 147 -3.46 -35.69 -46.90
N GLY A 148 -4.52 -35.45 -47.66
CA GLY A 148 -5.31 -36.55 -48.26
C GLY A 148 -4.39 -37.36 -49.19
N GLY A 149 -4.59 -38.65 -49.43
CA GLY A 149 -5.85 -39.36 -49.56
C GLY A 149 -5.97 -39.78 -51.02
N ALA A 150 -5.60 -41.04 -51.32
CA ALA A 150 -6.09 -41.91 -52.39
C ALA A 150 -5.30 -43.23 -52.34
#